data_AF-A0A8T7MPG7-F1
#
_entry.id   AF-A0A8T7MPG7-F1
#
_cell.length_a   1.000
_cell.length_b   1.000
_cell.length_c   1.000
_cell.angle_alpha   90.00
_cell.angle_beta   90.00
_cell.angle_gamma   90.00
#
_symmetry.space_group_name_H-M   'P 1'
#
loop_
_entity.id
_entity.type
_entity.pdbx_description
1 polymer ?
#
loop_
_entity_poly.entity_id
_entity_poly.type
_entity_poly.pdbx_seq_one_letter_code
_entity_poly.pdbx_strand_id
1 'polypeptide(L)' 'MEQKEPGLNLRVPRVGEVAPNFTLPATDGSVVELATCSKPVALIFLRHLA' A
#
# COMPACT_ATOMS: atom_id res chain seq x y z
N MET A 1 14.33 -14.73 20.18
CA MET A 1 14.08 -14.37 18.77
C MET A 1 13.13 -13.19 18.80
N GLU A 2 13.64 -11.97 18.68
CA GLU A 2 12.81 -10.76 18.65
C GLU A 2 12.03 -10.74 17.32
N GLN A 3 10.70 -10.84 17.41
CA GLN A 3 9.83 -10.49 16.30
C GLN A 3 9.92 -8.97 16.12
N LYS A 4 10.75 -8.55 15.17
CA LYS A 4 10.85 -7.16 14.75
C LYS A 4 9.55 -6.83 14.03
N GLU A 5 8.59 -6.20 14.74
CA GLU A 5 7.41 -5.63 14.11
C GLU A 5 7.85 -4.77 12.92
N PRO A 6 7.26 -4.94 11.72
CA PRO A 6 7.65 -4.16 10.57
C PRO A 6 7.36 -2.69 10.90
N GLY A 7 8.43 -1.93 11.16
CA GLY A 7 8.34 -0.54 11.60
C GLY A 7 7.41 0.23 10.68
N LEU A 8 6.33 0.76 11.27
CA LEU A 8 5.32 1.55 10.60
C LEU A 8 6.01 2.78 10.00
N ASN A 9 6.42 2.70 8.72
CA ASN A 9 7.01 3.83 8.01
C ASN A 9 5.87 4.78 7.65
N LEU A 10 5.58 5.71 8.56
CA LEU A 10 4.53 6.73 8.45
C LEU A 10 4.78 7.80 7.36
N ARG A 11 5.77 7.58 6.49
CA ARG A 11 6.18 8.57 5.49
C ARG A 11 5.58 8.22 4.12
N VAL A 12 5.00 9.22 3.47
CA VAL A 12 4.60 9.15 2.06
C VAL A 12 5.86 9.01 1.19
N PRO A 13 5.93 8.01 0.28
CA PRO A 13 7.05 7.85 -0.65
C PRO A 13 7.27 9.11 -1.51
N ARG A 14 8.53 9.44 -1.81
CA ARG A 14 8.89 10.57 -2.69
C ARG A 14 8.98 10.12 -4.15
N VAL A 15 8.91 11.07 -5.08
CA VAL A 15 9.12 10.82 -6.51
C VAL A 15 10.48 10.16 -6.74
N GLY A 16 10.48 9.06 -7.49
CA GLY A 16 11.69 8.27 -7.78
C GLY A 16 12.00 7.17 -6.75
N GLU A 17 11.35 7.17 -5.59
CA GLU A 17 11.44 6.06 -4.64
C GLU A 17 10.53 4.90 -5.09
N VAL A 18 10.98 3.66 -4.85
CA VAL A 18 10.14 2.47 -5.06
C VAL A 18 9.03 2.48 -4.00
N ALA A 19 7.78 2.40 -4.46
CA ALA A 19 6.64 2.33 -3.55
C ALA A 19 6.70 1.03 -2.71
N PRO A 20 6.42 1.09 -1.39
CA PRO A 20 6.35 -0.10 -0.56
C PRO A 20 5.18 -0.97 -1.02
N ASN A 21 5.39 -2.27 -1.02
CA ASN A 21 4.33 -3.22 -1.33
C ASN A 21 3.31 -3.29 -0.17
N PHE A 22 2.03 -3.42 -0.52
CA PHE A 22 0.94 -3.55 0.45
C PHE A 22 -0.23 -4.35 -0.16
N THR A 23 -1.11 -4.84 0.71
CA THR A 23 -2.35 -5.50 0.32
C THR A 23 -3.56 -4.65 0.69
N LEU A 24 -4.56 -4.58 -0.20
CA LEU A 24 -5.84 -3.94 0.05
C LEU A 24 -6.99 -4.88 -0.32
N PRO A 25 -8.13 -4.79 0.38
CA PRO A 25 -9.35 -5.43 -0.08
C PRO A 25 -9.87 -4.70 -1.32
N ALA A 26 -10.21 -5.46 -2.36
CA ALA A 26 -10.92 -4.98 -3.52
C ALA A 26 -12.43 -4.88 -3.24
N THR A 27 -13.16 -4.22 -4.14
CA THR A 27 -14.61 -4.01 -4.02
C THR A 27 -15.41 -5.31 -4.05
N ASP A 28 -14.87 -6.38 -4.63
CA ASP A 28 -15.47 -7.71 -4.66
C ASP A 28 -15.09 -8.58 -3.45
N GLY A 29 -14.35 -8.03 -2.49
CA GLY A 29 -13.89 -8.73 -1.29
C GLY A 29 -12.62 -9.57 -1.50
N SER A 30 -12.08 -9.62 -2.71
CA SER A 30 -10.76 -10.24 -2.95
C SER A 30 -9.63 -9.37 -2.39
N VAL A 31 -8.43 -9.94 -2.27
CA VAL A 31 -7.24 -9.21 -1.82
C VAL A 31 -6.37 -8.89 -3.03
N VAL A 32 -5.98 -7.63 -3.16
CA VAL A 32 -5.07 -7.14 -4.19
C VAL A 32 -3.77 -6.71 -3.55
N GLU A 33 -2.65 -7.16 -4.11
CA GLU A 33 -1.31 -6.79 -3.69
C GLU A 33 -0.69 -5.81 -4.71
N LEU A 34 -0.10 -4.70 -4.27
CA LEU A 34 0.46 -3.69 -5.17
C LEU A 34 1.49 -4.28 -6.14
N ALA A 35 2.33 -5.21 -5.67
CA ALA A 35 3.35 -5.88 -6.49
C ALA A 35 2.78 -6.69 -7.68
N THR A 36 1.48 -7.01 -7.67
CA THR A 36 0.82 -7.73 -8.77
C THR A 36 0.38 -6.80 -9.90
N CYS A 37 0.43 -5.49 -9.70
CA CYS A 37 0.09 -4.50 -10.72
C CYS A 37 1.22 -4.37 -11.75
N SER A 38 1.02 -4.93 -12.94
CA SER A 38 1.98 -4.89 -14.06
C SER A 38 1.96 -3.59 -14.87
N LYS A 39 1.04 -2.68 -14.57
CA LYS A 39 0.86 -1.38 -15.24
C LYS A 39 1.06 -0.24 -14.25
N PRO A 40 1.40 0.98 -14.72
CA PRO A 40 1.37 2.16 -13.88
C PRO A 40 0.00 2.33 -13.22
N VAL A 41 0.00 2.55 -11.91
CA VAL A 41 -1.20 2.74 -11.10
C VAL A 41 -1.12 4.04 -10.32
N ALA A 42 -2.26 4.71 -10.15
CA ALA A 42 -2.39 5.87 -9.29
C ALA A 42 -3.09 5.47 -7.99
N LEU A 43 -2.48 5.78 -6.85
CA LEU A 43 -3.06 5.56 -5.53
C LEU A 43 -3.72 6.84 -5.05
N ILE A 44 -5.03 6.79 -4.82
CA ILE A 44 -5.83 7.93 -4.35
C ILE A 44 -6.37 7.58 -2.96
N PHE A 45 -5.85 8.24 -1.94
CA PHE A 45 -6.30 8.05 -0.56
C PHE A 45 -7.38 9.08 -0.24
N LEU A 46 -8.61 8.60 -0.05
CA LEU A 46 -9.75 9.42 0.34
C LEU A 46 -10.00 9.21 1.83
N ARG A 47 -10.06 10.32 2.59
CA ARG A 47 -10.55 10.26 3.97
C ARG A 47 -12.07 10.18 3.93
N HIS A 48 -12.64 9.13 4.51
CA HIS A 48 -14.08 9.09 4.77
C HIS A 48 -14.41 10.14 5.85
N LEU A 49 -15.19 11.15 5.49
CA LEU A 49 -15.75 12.13 6.43
C LEU A 49 -17.14 11.62 6.84
N ALA A 50 -17.18 10.67 7.77
CA ALA A 50 -18.41 10.32 8.49
C ALA A 50 -18.56 11.26 9.69
#